data_AF-A0AAE1D4J7-F1
#
_entry.id   AF-A0AAE1D4J7-F1
#
_cell.length_a   1.000
_cell.length_b   1.000
_cell.length_c   1.000
_cell.angle_alpha   90.00
_cell.angle_beta   90.00
_cell.angle_gamma   90.00
#
_symmetry.space_group_name_H-M   'P 1'
#
loop_
_entity.id
_entity.type
_entity.pdbx_description
1 polymer ?
#
loop_
_entity_poly.entity_id
_entity_poly.type
_entity_poly.pdbx_seq_one_letter_code
_entity_poly.pdbx_strand_id
1 'polypeptide(L)'
;MCEQPVWRFTGLGGHLELNSFIEDIDLVWAQRPGQPDLGKTAFLWSLLESYVRKEIASQGVDRRNKDALLQALREAYGDTRSLSSLSLAFYSAIQES
;
A
#
# COMPACT_ATOMS: atom_id res chain seq x y z
N MET A 1 27.10 -6.84 -3.90
CA MET A 1 25.71 -7.28 -3.63
C MET A 1 24.92 -6.00 -3.41
N CYS A 2 24.04 -5.63 -4.35
CA CYS A 2 23.26 -4.41 -4.23
C CYS A 2 22.19 -4.65 -3.16
N GLU A 3 22.34 -4.05 -1.99
CA GLU A 3 21.28 -3.93 -1.00
C GLU A 3 20.19 -3.08 -1.65
N GLN A 4 19.10 -3.67 -2.14
CA GLN A 4 17.96 -2.87 -2.60
C GLN A 4 17.36 -2.20 -1.35
N PRO A 5 17.47 -0.87 -1.20
CA PRO A 5 16.80 -0.21 -0.09
C PRO A 5 15.32 -0.27 -0.41
N VAL A 6 14.55 -1.06 0.34
CA VAL A 6 13.10 -0.96 0.26
C VAL A 6 12.74 0.45 0.75
N TRP A 7 12.45 1.31 -0.21
CA TRP A 7 12.06 2.69 0.00
C TRP A 7 10.74 2.75 0.77
N ARG A 8 10.59 3.79 1.59
CA ARG A 8 9.41 3.95 2.43
C ARG A 8 8.20 4.21 1.56
N PHE A 9 7.08 3.58 1.92
CA PHE A 9 5.83 3.83 1.25
C PHE A 9 5.27 5.19 1.68
N THR A 10 5.32 6.08 0.68
CA THR A 10 4.64 7.35 0.52
C THR A 10 3.20 7.38 0.98
N GLY A 11 2.36 6.80 0.12
CA GLY A 11 0.95 7.07 -0.03
C GLY A 11 0.66 8.27 -0.93
N LEU A 12 1.68 8.95 -1.47
CA LEU A 12 1.54 10.15 -2.30
C LEU A 12 1.42 9.82 -3.79
N GLY A 13 2.05 8.74 -4.24
CA GLY A 13 1.99 8.30 -5.63
C GLY A 13 0.79 7.40 -5.94
N GLY A 14 -0.12 7.21 -4.98
CA GLY A 14 -1.35 6.43 -5.14
C GLY A 14 -1.09 5.02 -5.67
N HIS A 15 -1.86 4.61 -6.66
CA HIS A 15 -1.84 3.25 -7.19
C HIS A 15 -0.49 2.84 -7.80
N LEU A 16 0.20 3.77 -8.48
CA LEU A 16 1.48 3.49 -9.12
C LEU A 16 2.57 3.22 -8.08
N GLU A 17 2.68 4.09 -7.07
CA GLU A 17 3.61 3.87 -5.96
C GLU A 17 3.28 2.59 -5.18
N LEU A 18 2.00 2.32 -4.98
CA LEU A 18 1.57 1.10 -4.28
C LEU A 18 1.99 -0.17 -5.03
N ASN A 19 1.80 -0.22 -6.34
CA ASN A 19 2.19 -1.41 -7.12
C ASN A 19 3.70 -1.65 -7.08
N SER A 20 4.50 -0.62 -7.34
CA SER A 20 5.96 -0.74 -7.27
C SER A 20 6.42 -1.13 -5.86
N PHE A 21 5.80 -0.57 -4.82
CA PHE A 21 6.10 -0.93 -3.44
C PHE A 21 5.78 -2.40 -3.14
N ILE A 22 4.63 -2.91 -3.59
CA ILE A 22 4.26 -4.33 -3.39
C ILE A 22 5.22 -5.26 -4.14
N GLU A 23 5.57 -4.93 -5.38
CA GLU A 23 6.53 -5.71 -6.18
C GLU A 23 7.89 -5.82 -5.48
N ASP A 24 8.40 -4.70 -4.94
CA ASP A 24 9.66 -4.69 -4.18
C ASP A 24 9.59 -5.57 -2.92
N ILE A 25 8.47 -5.51 -2.18
CA ILE A 25 8.26 -6.32 -0.98
C ILE A 25 8.22 -7.81 -1.31
N ASP A 26 7.51 -8.20 -2.39
CA ASP A 26 7.41 -9.58 -2.83
C ASP A 26 8.78 -10.12 -3.26
N LEU A 27 9.61 -9.31 -3.93
CA LEU A 27 11.00 -9.67 -4.25
C LEU A 27 11.84 -9.92 -2.99
N VAL A 28 11.68 -9.10 -1.94
CA VAL A 28 12.39 -9.30 -0.67
C VAL A 28 11.93 -10.59 0.04
N TRP A 29 10.63 -10.87 0.04
CA TRP A 29 10.11 -12.08 0.66
C TRP A 29 10.45 -13.35 -0.12
N ALA A 30 10.52 -13.28 -1.45
CA ALA A 30 10.98 -14.38 -2.29
C ALA A 30 12.44 -14.76 -1.96
N GLN A 31 13.28 -13.79 -1.61
CA GLN A 31 14.66 -14.03 -1.16
C GLN A 31 14.73 -14.58 0.28
N ARG A 32 13.62 -14.58 1.04
CA ARG A 32 13.54 -15.00 2.44
C ARG A 32 12.36 -15.94 2.69
N PRO A 33 12.35 -17.13 2.09
CA PRO A 33 11.20 -18.05 2.14
C PRO A 33 10.86 -18.55 3.56
N GLY A 34 11.79 -18.49 4.51
CA GLY A 34 11.58 -18.92 5.91
C GLY A 34 11.09 -17.83 6.87
N GLN A 35 10.85 -16.60 6.41
CA GLN A 35 10.45 -15.51 7.30
C GLN A 35 8.98 -15.71 7.77
N PRO A 36 8.72 -15.73 9.08
CA PRO A 36 7.36 -15.90 9.60
C PRO A 36 6.50 -14.68 9.28
N ASP A 37 5.19 -14.86 9.16
CA ASP A 37 4.25 -13.80 8.77
C ASP A 37 4.23 -12.62 9.77
N LEU A 38 4.49 -12.89 11.06
CA LEU A 38 4.71 -11.85 12.08
C LEU A 38 5.95 -10.99 11.78
N GLY A 39 7.00 -11.61 11.25
CA GLY A 39 8.20 -10.90 10.80
C GLY A 39 7.94 -10.10 9.53
N LYS A 40 7.12 -10.62 8.61
CA LYS A 40 6.74 -9.93 7.37
C LYS A 40 5.85 -8.72 7.63
N THR A 41 4.89 -8.84 8.55
CA THR A 41 4.03 -7.73 8.99
C THR A 41 4.82 -6.63 9.68
N ALA A 42 5.70 -6.98 10.63
CA ALA A 42 6.56 -5.99 11.28
C ALA A 42 7.45 -5.25 10.28
N PHE A 43 8.02 -5.98 9.31
CA PHE A 43 8.80 -5.41 8.22
C PHE A 43 7.97 -4.45 7.35
N LEU A 44 6.82 -4.91 6.83
CA LEU A 44 5.89 -4.09 6.05
C LEU A 44 5.49 -2.82 6.80
N TRP A 45 5.09 -2.94 8.08
CA TRP A 45 4.71 -1.82 8.92
C TRP A 45 5.83 -0.79 9.11
N SER A 46 7.08 -1.26 9.23
CA SER A 46 8.25 -0.39 9.39
C SER A 46 8.55 0.48 8.17
N LEU A 47 8.07 0.08 6.99
CA LEU A 47 8.28 0.77 5.72
C LEU A 47 7.19 1.79 5.41
N LEU A 48 6.06 1.74 6.10
CA LEU A 48 4.99 2.73 5.93
C LEU A 48 5.38 4.05 6.60
N GLU A 49 5.10 5.17 5.95
CA GLU A 49 5.23 6.49 6.56
C GLU A 49 4.23 6.71 7.70
N SER A 50 4.54 7.66 8.59
CA SER A 50 3.80 7.85 9.85
C SER A 50 2.31 8.16 9.63
N TYR A 51 1.96 8.86 8.56
CA TYR A 51 0.57 9.17 8.25
C TYR A 51 -0.18 7.95 7.68
N VAL A 52 0.47 7.18 6.79
CA VAL A 52 -0.09 5.94 6.24
C VAL A 52 -0.40 4.97 7.37
N ARG A 53 0.52 4.83 8.34
CA ARG A 53 0.28 4.01 9.54
C ARG A 53 -0.96 4.45 10.31
N LYS A 54 -1.19 5.75 10.46
CA LYS A 54 -2.38 6.30 11.16
C LYS A 54 -3.65 6.03 10.36
N GLU A 55 -3.60 6.22 9.05
CA GLU A 55 -4.73 5.98 8.14
C GLU A 55 -5.14 4.51 8.17
N ILE A 56 -4.22 3.59 7.95
CA ILE A 56 -4.46 2.14 8.00
C ILE A 56 -4.89 1.69 9.41
N ALA A 57 -4.30 2.26 10.47
CA ALA A 57 -4.72 1.97 11.84
C ALA A 57 -6.17 2.37 12.11
N SER A 58 -6.65 3.46 11.51
CA SER A 58 -8.02 3.95 11.70
C SER A 58 -9.08 3.03 11.06
N GLN A 59 -8.68 2.18 10.12
CA GLN A 59 -9.55 1.20 9.47
C GLN A 59 -9.77 -0.08 10.31
N GLY A 60 -9.14 -0.19 11.49
CA GLY A 60 -9.31 -1.35 12.37
C GLY A 60 -8.64 -2.63 11.88
N VAL A 61 -7.66 -2.51 10.97
CA VAL A 61 -6.97 -3.64 10.33
C VAL A 61 -6.15 -4.42 11.35
N ASP A 62 -6.22 -5.76 11.28
CA ASP A 62 -5.36 -6.62 12.08
C ASP A 62 -3.91 -6.54 11.59
N ARG A 63 -3.08 -5.82 12.37
CA ARG A 63 -1.66 -5.58 12.08
C ARG A 63 -0.80 -6.84 12.18
N ARG A 64 -1.33 -7.95 12.69
CA ARG A 64 -0.63 -9.24 12.77
C ARG A 64 -0.85 -10.10 11.53
N ASN A 65 -1.79 -9.71 10.67
CA ASN A 65 -2.10 -10.40 9.45
C ASN A 65 -1.51 -9.63 8.25
N LYS A 66 -0.53 -10.27 7.60
CA LYS A 66 0.18 -9.74 6.43
C LYS A 66 -0.79 -9.44 5.28
N ASP A 67 -1.68 -10.38 4.99
CA ASP A 67 -2.63 -10.27 3.89
C ASP A 67 -3.69 -9.19 4.17
N ALA A 68 -4.15 -9.06 5.42
CA ALA A 68 -5.06 -7.98 5.81
C ALA A 68 -4.40 -6.59 5.66
N LEU A 69 -3.11 -6.47 6.01
CA LEU A 69 -2.38 -5.23 5.87
C LEU A 69 -2.16 -4.83 4.41
N LEU A 70 -1.83 -5.79 3.54
CA LEU A 70 -1.72 -5.57 2.10
C LEU A 70 -3.07 -5.19 1.47
N GLN A 71 -4.14 -5.86 1.87
CA GLN A 71 -5.49 -5.57 1.41
C GLN A 71 -5.90 -4.13 1.78
N ALA A 72 -5.65 -3.71 3.02
CA ALA A 72 -5.94 -2.35 3.45
C ALA A 72 -5.17 -1.27 2.66
N LEU A 73 -3.89 -1.54 2.34
CA LEU A 73 -3.10 -0.64 1.49
C LEU A 73 -3.68 -0.57 0.07
N ARG A 74 -4.12 -1.71 -0.49
CA ARG A 74 -4.81 -1.77 -1.80
C ARG A 74 -6.14 -1.03 -1.79
N GLU A 75 -6.90 -1.10 -0.72
CA GLU A 75 -8.17 -0.38 -0.62
C GLU A 75 -7.96 1.14 -0.47
N ALA A 76 -6.97 1.56 0.32
CA ALA A 76 -6.70 2.96 0.59
C ALA A 76 -5.99 3.70 -0.56
N TYR A 77 -5.04 3.03 -1.23
CA TYR A 77 -4.16 3.63 -2.23
C TYR A 77 -4.21 2.95 -3.60
N GLY A 78 -4.95 1.86 -3.75
CA GLY A 78 -5.13 1.18 -5.04
C GLY A 78 -6.21 1.82 -5.92
N ASP A 79 -6.53 1.13 -7.03
CA ASP A 79 -7.39 1.64 -8.10
C ASP A 79 -8.84 1.93 -7.69
N THR A 80 -9.30 1.44 -6.55
CA THR A 80 -10.66 1.71 -6.04
C THR A 80 -10.91 3.19 -5.78
N ARG A 81 -9.88 3.95 -5.36
CA ARG A 81 -9.99 5.41 -5.24
C ARG A 81 -10.06 6.11 -6.60
N SER A 82 -9.52 5.46 -7.64
CA SER A 82 -9.48 5.94 -9.03
C SER A 82 -10.88 5.93 -9.69
N LEU A 83 -11.74 4.97 -9.37
CA LEU A 83 -13.11 4.95 -9.92
C LEU A 83 -14.00 6.06 -9.36
N SER A 84 -13.93 6.33 -8.05
CA SER A 84 -14.68 7.44 -7.44
C SER A 84 -14.17 8.81 -7.90
N SER A 85 -12.86 8.97 -8.10
CA SER A 85 -12.30 10.21 -8.64
C SER A 85 -12.55 10.36 -10.14
N LEU A 86 -12.48 9.30 -10.94
CA LEU A 86 -12.80 9.32 -12.37
C LEU A 86 -14.29 9.59 -12.62
N SER A 87 -15.18 8.97 -11.84
CA SER A 87 -16.62 9.27 -11.92
C SER A 87 -16.91 10.72 -11.52
N LEU A 88 -16.32 11.22 -10.43
CA LEU A 88 -16.47 12.63 -10.05
C LEU A 88 -15.94 13.59 -11.12
N ALA A 89 -14.77 13.30 -11.72
CA ALA A 89 -14.20 14.09 -12.81
C ALA A 89 -15.09 14.06 -14.07
N PHE A 90 -15.66 12.90 -14.40
CA PHE A 90 -16.57 12.73 -15.52
C PHE A 90 -17.87 13.52 -15.31
N TYR A 91 -18.48 13.44 -14.12
CA TYR A 91 -19.68 14.22 -13.80
C TYR A 91 -19.42 15.72 -13.73
N SER A 92 -18.26 16.15 -13.23
CA SER A 92 -17.87 17.57 -13.20
C SER A 92 -17.70 18.13 -14.61
N ALA A 93 -17.08 17.38 -15.53
CA ALA A 93 -16.91 17.79 -16.92
C ALA A 93 -18.23 17.91 -17.70
N ILE A 94 -19.25 17.12 -17.34
CA ILE A 94 -20.58 17.17 -17.96
C ILE A 94 -21.42 18.35 -17.42
N GLN A 95 -21.23 18.76 -16.17
CA GLN A 95 -21.97 19.91 -15.60
C GLN A 95 -21.42 21.28 -16.02
N GLU A 96 -20.19 21.36 -16.52
CA GLU A 96 -19.58 22.59 -17.04
C GLU A 96 -19.80 22.82 -18.55
N SER A 97 -20.57 21.95 -19.23
CA SER A 97 -20.94 22.07 -20.66
C SER A 97 -22.37 22.57 -20.87
#